data_AF-A0A379LN05-F1
#
_entry.id   AF-A0A379LN05-F1
#
_cell.length_a   1.000
_cell.length_b   1.000
_cell.length_c   1.000
_cell.angle_alpha   90.00
_cell.angle_beta   90.00
_cell.angle_gamma   90.00
#
_symmetry.space_group_name_H-M   'P 1'
#
loop_
_entity.id
_entity.type
_entity.pdbx_description
1 polymer ?
#
loop_
_entity_poly.entity_id
_entity_poly.type
_entity_poly.pdbx_seq_one_letter_code
_entity_poly.pdbx_strand_id
1 'polypeptide(L)'
;MIIQRLKQLAKEEADHLFKFKPKIRPLYVGVVAAFTIASTIFIGALFDLLPVGILASLGAMIFLNQPRTGNVRQRQTLLFFIGIIMVGSFSLGLMAHNLPDFRVPLFIFMAFSMVLMGRYLRLPPPGGMFIMMASVLAIFMPVQWSEMLSKIGIVAAGAIYAWVVSLFYNLWIVRPPAERVDPGYGYQLGMVTESLIVSAFVVLSLEVALWLDMPYPYWVPVSCYVIMQGMQLRTMWIKQLHRILGTGIGVFVAWFLLSLPLSDIGVAIAIFMMFVWIESIITRHYALAVVMVTPLTIFIAEYGRGHSALSAGAAAAYDGIVQARFLDTLLGCLIALLGGVVMHSTGLRKPLMTLETKVFSPKQ
;
A
#
# COMPACT_ATOMS: atom_id res chain seq x y z
N MET A 1 6.94 38.38 -17.53
CA MET A 1 5.95 38.14 -16.46
C MET A 1 5.64 36.64 -16.26
N ILE A 2 5.31 35.86 -17.30
CA ILE A 2 5.04 34.41 -17.18
C ILE A 2 6.26 33.61 -16.69
N ILE A 3 7.45 33.89 -17.21
CA ILE A 3 8.70 33.20 -16.83
C ILE A 3 9.08 33.46 -15.36
N GLN A 4 8.81 34.66 -14.83
CA GLN A 4 9.05 34.99 -13.42
C GLN A 4 8.04 34.29 -12.50
N ARG A 5 6.76 34.24 -12.89
CA ARG A 5 5.75 33.43 -12.20
C ARG A 5 6.10 31.93 -12.22
N LEU A 6 6.57 31.40 -13.34
CA LEU A 6 7.02 30.01 -13.45
C LEU A 6 8.24 29.73 -12.56
N LYS A 7 9.23 30.64 -12.54
CA LYS A 7 10.39 30.53 -11.63
C LYS A 7 9.98 30.60 -10.15
N GLN A 8 9.02 31.47 -9.82
CA GLN A 8 8.52 31.61 -8.45
C GLN A 8 7.72 30.38 -8.03
N LEU A 9 6.84 29.85 -8.89
CA LEU A 9 6.14 28.60 -8.66
C LEU A 9 7.10 27.42 -8.52
N ALA A 10 8.12 27.33 -9.38
CA ALA A 10 9.15 26.29 -9.29
C ALA A 10 9.97 26.39 -7.99
N LYS A 11 10.27 27.60 -7.53
CA LYS A 11 10.97 27.83 -6.26
C LYS A 11 10.09 27.47 -5.06
N GLU A 12 8.82 27.84 -5.08
CA GLU A 12 7.84 27.48 -4.04
C GLU A 12 7.58 25.96 -4.01
N GLU A 13 7.56 25.30 -5.17
CA GLU A 13 7.50 23.84 -5.26
C GLU A 13 8.77 23.18 -4.73
N ALA A 14 9.95 23.69 -5.07
CA ALA A 14 11.22 23.20 -4.54
C ALA A 14 11.30 23.35 -3.01
N ASP A 15 10.91 24.51 -2.47
CA ASP A 15 10.90 24.73 -1.03
C ASP A 15 9.91 23.79 -0.31
N HIS A 16 8.78 23.45 -0.95
CA HIS A 16 7.86 22.44 -0.44
C HIS A 16 8.39 21.01 -0.55
N LEU A 17 9.17 20.70 -1.60
CA LEU A 17 9.81 19.42 -1.84
C LEU A 17 10.84 19.09 -0.75
N PHE A 18 11.61 20.08 -0.28
CA PHE A 18 12.68 19.89 0.70
C PHE A 18 12.28 20.17 2.16
N LYS A 19 11.04 20.62 2.42
CA LYS A 19 10.60 20.97 3.78
C LYS A 19 10.31 19.73 4.63
N PHE A 20 11.14 19.53 5.65
CA PHE A 20 10.89 18.53 6.69
C PHE A 20 9.72 18.93 7.59
N LYS A 21 8.74 18.03 7.72
CA LYS A 21 7.65 18.19 8.69
C LYS A 21 8.12 17.83 10.12
N PRO A 22 7.59 18.50 11.15
CA PRO A 22 7.87 18.14 12.54
C PRO A 22 7.37 16.72 12.85
N LYS A 23 7.97 16.07 13.86
CA LYS A 23 7.67 14.68 14.22
C LYS A 23 6.29 14.58 14.88
N ILE A 24 5.31 14.02 14.17
CA ILE A 24 3.93 13.84 14.68
C ILE A 24 3.73 12.45 15.32
N ARG A 25 4.46 11.42 14.87
CA ARG A 25 4.33 10.04 15.35
C ARG A 25 5.52 9.64 16.25
N PRO A 26 5.28 8.98 17.40
CA PRO A 26 6.36 8.44 18.20
C PRO A 26 7.15 7.38 17.44
N LEU A 27 8.48 7.38 17.59
CA LEU A 27 9.38 6.47 16.86
C LEU A 27 9.13 5.00 17.21
N TYR A 28 8.79 4.74 18.47
CA TYR A 28 8.57 3.38 18.97
C TYR A 28 7.44 2.66 18.21
N VAL A 29 6.41 3.38 17.71
CA VAL A 29 5.33 2.75 16.94
C VAL A 29 5.87 2.20 15.62
N GLY A 30 6.72 2.99 14.96
CA GLY A 30 7.35 2.63 13.69
C GLY A 30 8.33 1.48 13.84
N VAL A 31 9.15 1.51 14.90
CA VAL A 31 10.11 0.44 15.18
C VAL A 31 9.40 -0.87 15.53
N VAL A 32 8.33 -0.84 16.32
CA VAL A 32 7.57 -2.06 16.63
C VAL A 32 6.88 -2.60 15.37
N ALA A 33 6.36 -1.73 14.50
CA ALA A 33 5.79 -2.16 13.23
C ALA A 33 6.84 -2.82 12.32
N ALA A 34 8.00 -2.19 12.16
CA ALA A 34 9.13 -2.73 11.42
C ALA A 34 9.57 -4.09 11.98
N PHE A 35 9.67 -4.20 13.30
CA PHE A 35 10.03 -5.44 13.98
C PHE A 35 8.98 -6.54 13.76
N THR A 36 7.69 -6.21 13.84
CA THR A 36 6.58 -7.16 13.68
C THR A 36 6.55 -7.72 12.26
N ILE A 37 6.80 -6.89 11.25
CA ILE A 37 6.81 -7.35 9.86
C ILE A 37 8.10 -8.15 9.59
N ALA A 38 9.26 -7.60 9.98
CA ALA A 38 10.53 -8.26 9.73
C ALA A 38 10.69 -9.57 10.50
N SER A 39 10.13 -9.71 11.70
CA SER A 39 10.24 -10.95 12.48
C SER A 39 9.64 -12.14 11.75
N THR A 40 8.54 -11.96 11.00
CA THR A 40 7.98 -13.03 10.16
C THR A 40 8.94 -13.48 9.05
N ILE A 41 9.68 -12.53 8.47
CA ILE A 41 10.70 -12.78 7.44
C ILE A 41 11.92 -13.45 8.06
N PHE A 42 12.38 -13.00 9.23
CA PHE A 42 13.47 -13.64 9.97
C PHE A 42 13.13 -15.08 10.35
N ILE A 43 11.91 -15.35 10.82
CA ILE A 43 11.45 -16.70 11.10
C ILE A 43 11.52 -17.54 9.81
N GLY A 44 11.01 -17.03 8.69
CA GLY A 44 11.14 -17.70 7.40
C GLY A 44 12.60 -18.00 7.01
N ALA A 45 13.49 -17.01 7.16
CA ALA A 45 14.91 -17.14 6.86
C ALA A 45 15.65 -18.14 7.76
N LEU A 46 15.28 -18.25 9.03
CA LEU A 46 15.89 -19.20 9.97
C LEU A 46 15.56 -20.67 9.66
N PHE A 47 14.42 -20.90 8.99
CA PHE A 47 13.96 -22.23 8.59
C PHE A 47 14.18 -22.52 7.10
N ASP A 48 15.00 -21.72 6.40
CA ASP A 48 15.22 -21.82 4.94
C ASP A 48 13.92 -21.74 4.10
N LEU A 49 12.91 -21.06 4.66
CA LEU A 49 11.59 -20.83 4.08
C LEU A 49 11.35 -19.32 3.89
N LEU A 50 12.36 -18.59 3.40
CA LEU A 50 12.29 -17.14 3.19
C LEU A 50 11.03 -16.70 2.41
N PRO A 51 10.62 -17.35 1.30
CA PRO A 51 9.39 -16.99 0.59
C PRO A 51 8.13 -17.07 1.46
N VAL A 52 8.06 -18.04 2.37
CA VAL A 52 6.94 -18.20 3.30
C VAL A 52 6.94 -17.05 4.32
N GLY A 53 8.10 -16.69 4.85
CA GLY A 53 8.25 -15.55 5.75
C GLY A 53 7.86 -14.22 5.09
N ILE A 54 8.27 -14.00 3.84
CA ILE A 54 7.90 -12.83 3.05
C ILE A 54 6.38 -12.80 2.79
N LEU A 55 5.77 -13.92 2.45
CA LEU A 55 4.32 -14.02 2.29
C LEU A 55 3.57 -13.74 3.59
N ALA A 56 4.04 -14.28 4.72
CA ALA A 56 3.47 -14.01 6.04
C ALA A 56 3.59 -12.52 6.42
N SER A 57 4.68 -11.87 5.99
CA SER A 57 4.90 -10.44 6.23
C SER A 57 3.81 -9.55 5.62
N LEU A 58 3.21 -9.95 4.49
CA LEU A 58 2.05 -9.25 3.91
C LEU A 58 0.89 -9.23 4.91
N GLY A 59 0.59 -10.34 5.56
CA GLY A 59 -0.40 -10.41 6.63
C GLY A 59 -0.01 -9.57 7.84
N ALA A 60 1.28 -9.57 8.21
CA ALA A 60 1.76 -8.80 9.36
C ALA A 60 1.66 -7.27 9.17
N MET A 61 1.59 -6.78 7.91
CA MET A 61 1.43 -5.36 7.60
C MET A 61 0.14 -4.74 8.13
N ILE A 62 -0.85 -5.53 8.58
CA ILE A 62 -2.03 -4.98 9.26
C ILE A 62 -1.64 -4.10 10.45
N PHE A 63 -0.51 -4.38 11.12
CA PHE A 63 -0.01 -3.58 12.24
C PHE A 63 0.21 -2.10 11.87
N LEU A 64 0.50 -1.80 10.60
CA LEU A 64 0.67 -0.41 10.14
C LEU A 64 -0.62 0.41 10.24
N ASN A 65 -1.77 -0.27 10.28
CA ASN A 65 -3.09 0.33 10.51
C ASN A 65 -3.47 0.46 11.99
N GLN A 66 -2.50 0.38 12.90
CA GLN A 66 -2.74 0.55 14.32
C GLN A 66 -3.46 1.88 14.62
N PRO A 67 -4.64 1.86 15.26
CA PRO A 67 -5.39 3.08 15.52
C PRO A 67 -4.68 3.99 16.52
N ARG A 68 -4.76 5.30 16.29
CA ARG A 68 -4.13 6.31 17.16
C ARG A 68 -4.94 6.58 18.43
N THR A 69 -6.25 6.40 18.37
CA THR A 69 -7.20 6.69 19.46
C THR A 69 -7.95 5.42 19.86
N GLY A 70 -8.76 5.52 20.92
CA GLY A 70 -9.60 4.42 21.41
C GLY A 70 -8.91 3.53 22.44
N ASN A 71 -9.73 2.78 23.16
CA ASN A 71 -9.28 1.84 24.18
C ASN A 71 -8.66 0.57 23.56
N VAL A 72 -8.06 -0.29 24.38
CA VAL A 72 -7.42 -1.53 23.92
C VAL A 72 -8.41 -2.38 23.11
N ARG A 73 -9.66 -2.53 23.57
CA ARG A 73 -10.68 -3.34 22.89
C ARG A 73 -11.00 -2.80 21.50
N GLN A 74 -11.26 -1.50 21.36
CA GLN A 74 -11.55 -0.85 20.08
C GLN A 74 -10.39 -1.01 19.09
N ARG A 75 -9.15 -0.86 19.58
CA ARG A 75 -7.94 -1.05 18.77
C ARG A 75 -7.80 -2.49 18.27
N GLN A 76 -7.98 -3.47 19.16
CA GLN A 76 -7.90 -4.88 18.80
C GLN A 76 -9.04 -5.31 17.87
N THR A 77 -10.26 -4.83 18.10
CA THR A 77 -11.41 -5.11 17.24
C THR A 77 -11.20 -4.57 15.83
N LEU A 78 -10.77 -3.31 15.70
CA LEU A 78 -10.50 -2.73 14.38
C LEU A 78 -9.39 -3.50 13.64
N LEU A 79 -8.29 -3.80 14.32
CA LEU A 79 -7.17 -4.51 13.72
C LEU A 79 -7.55 -5.93 13.29
N PHE A 80 -8.37 -6.62 14.09
CA PHE A 80 -8.92 -7.94 13.75
C PHE A 80 -9.79 -7.88 12.49
N PHE A 81 -10.69 -6.89 12.40
CA PHE A 81 -11.49 -6.68 11.18
C PHE A 81 -10.60 -6.41 9.97
N ILE A 82 -9.59 -5.53 10.10
CA ILE A 82 -8.62 -5.27 9.02
C ILE A 82 -7.90 -6.56 8.61
N GLY A 83 -7.55 -7.44 9.55
CA GLY A 83 -6.99 -8.76 9.28
C GLY A 83 -7.91 -9.64 8.43
N ILE A 84 -9.20 -9.74 8.81
CA ILE A 84 -10.20 -10.49 8.02
C ILE A 84 -10.31 -9.91 6.61
N ILE A 85 -10.38 -8.59 6.48
CA ILE A 85 -10.51 -7.95 5.17
C ILE A 85 -9.25 -8.16 4.33
N MET A 86 -8.06 -8.06 4.92
CA MET A 86 -6.78 -8.34 4.27
C MET A 86 -6.74 -9.76 3.71
N VAL A 87 -7.05 -10.76 4.56
CA VAL A 87 -7.05 -12.18 4.18
C VAL A 87 -8.13 -12.45 3.14
N GLY A 88 -9.36 -11.96 3.34
CA GLY A 88 -10.46 -12.14 2.39
C GLY A 88 -10.16 -11.52 1.03
N SER A 89 -9.55 -10.34 1.01
CA SER A 89 -9.12 -9.67 -0.22
C SER A 89 -8.01 -10.42 -0.94
N PHE A 90 -7.04 -10.96 -0.19
CA PHE A 90 -5.98 -11.80 -0.74
C PHE A 90 -6.56 -13.09 -1.34
N SER A 91 -7.50 -13.74 -0.65
CA SER A 91 -8.21 -14.92 -1.14
C SER A 91 -8.97 -14.63 -2.44
N LEU A 92 -9.73 -13.53 -2.50
CA LEU A 92 -10.44 -13.12 -3.72
C LEU A 92 -9.46 -12.82 -4.87
N GLY A 93 -8.29 -12.25 -4.58
CA GLY A 93 -7.23 -12.05 -5.57
C GLY A 93 -6.69 -13.36 -6.13
N LEU A 94 -6.46 -14.38 -5.30
CA LEU A 94 -6.03 -15.71 -5.75
C LEU A 94 -7.13 -16.42 -6.56
N MET A 95 -8.40 -16.24 -6.19
CA MET A 95 -9.52 -16.75 -6.99
C MET A 95 -9.58 -16.08 -8.38
N ALA A 96 -9.38 -14.76 -8.43
CA ALA A 96 -9.32 -13.99 -9.68
C ALA A 96 -8.13 -14.38 -10.56
N HIS A 97 -7.03 -14.88 -9.98
CA HIS A 97 -5.93 -15.46 -10.75
C HIS A 97 -6.36 -16.74 -11.50
N ASN A 98 -7.06 -17.63 -10.81
CA ASN A 98 -7.49 -18.93 -11.34
C ASN A 98 -8.70 -18.84 -12.28
N LEU A 99 -9.40 -17.70 -12.30
CA LEU A 99 -10.59 -17.45 -13.11
C LEU A 99 -10.40 -16.22 -14.01
N PRO A 100 -9.72 -16.35 -15.17
CA PRO A 100 -9.38 -15.22 -16.03
C PRO A 100 -10.59 -14.37 -16.44
N ASP A 101 -11.72 -15.00 -16.76
CA ASP A 101 -12.97 -14.32 -17.16
C ASP A 101 -13.55 -13.43 -16.04
N PHE A 102 -13.27 -13.77 -14.78
CA PHE A 102 -13.77 -13.05 -13.60
C PHE A 102 -12.73 -12.10 -12.99
N ARG A 103 -11.51 -12.03 -13.54
CA ARG A 103 -10.43 -11.21 -12.99
C ARG A 103 -10.82 -9.73 -12.86
N VAL A 104 -11.34 -9.15 -13.94
CA VAL A 104 -11.71 -7.71 -13.97
C VAL A 104 -12.93 -7.41 -13.08
N PRO A 105 -14.06 -8.15 -13.17
CA PRO A 105 -15.19 -7.93 -12.26
C PRO A 105 -14.83 -8.07 -10.78
N LEU A 106 -14.04 -9.08 -10.41
CA LEU A 106 -13.58 -9.28 -9.03
C LEU A 106 -12.68 -8.13 -8.60
N PHE A 107 -11.79 -7.65 -9.47
CA PHE A 107 -10.92 -6.52 -9.15
C PHE A 107 -11.71 -5.22 -8.95
N ILE A 108 -12.71 -4.95 -9.78
CA ILE A 108 -13.63 -3.81 -9.60
C ILE A 108 -14.30 -3.88 -8.23
N PHE A 109 -14.88 -5.03 -7.90
CA PHE A 109 -15.56 -5.26 -6.62
C PHE A 109 -14.62 -5.07 -5.43
N MET A 110 -13.41 -5.65 -5.49
CA MET A 110 -12.39 -5.53 -4.44
C MET A 110 -11.93 -4.08 -4.27
N ALA A 111 -11.56 -3.40 -5.36
CA ALA A 111 -11.07 -2.02 -5.33
C ALA A 111 -12.13 -1.08 -4.74
N PHE A 112 -13.38 -1.19 -5.17
CA PHE A 112 -14.48 -0.40 -4.64
C PHE A 112 -14.71 -0.65 -3.14
N SER A 113 -14.80 -1.93 -2.75
CA SER A 113 -15.03 -2.32 -1.36
C SER A 113 -13.92 -1.81 -0.42
N MET A 114 -12.66 -1.94 -0.83
CA MET A 114 -11.50 -1.47 -0.04
C MET A 114 -11.47 0.04 0.11
N VAL A 115 -11.73 0.79 -0.97
CA VAL A 115 -11.74 2.24 -0.95
C VAL A 115 -12.87 2.75 -0.05
N LEU A 116 -14.08 2.21 -0.24
CA LEU A 116 -15.26 2.58 0.54
C LEU A 116 -15.04 2.29 2.02
N MET A 117 -14.55 1.10 2.35
CA MET A 117 -14.26 0.72 3.72
C MET A 117 -13.16 1.57 4.35
N GLY A 118 -12.07 1.85 3.63
CA GLY A 118 -10.99 2.69 4.12
C GLY A 118 -11.47 4.10 4.47
N ARG A 119 -12.41 4.66 3.68
CA ARG A 119 -13.05 5.95 3.95
C ARG A 119 -14.05 5.87 5.11
N TYR A 120 -14.87 4.82 5.17
CA TYR A 120 -15.83 4.59 6.26
C TYR A 120 -15.14 4.46 7.62
N LEU A 121 -14.06 3.70 7.69
CA LEU A 121 -13.25 3.48 8.89
C LEU A 121 -12.26 4.63 9.17
N ARG A 122 -12.19 5.64 8.29
CA ARG A 122 -11.25 6.79 8.38
C ARG A 122 -9.80 6.35 8.64
N LEU A 123 -9.35 5.31 7.95
CA LEU A 123 -8.01 4.78 8.16
C LEU A 123 -6.96 5.85 7.79
N PRO A 124 -6.00 6.16 8.68
CA PRO A 124 -4.95 7.12 8.36
C PRO A 124 -4.10 6.57 7.20
N PRO A 125 -3.61 7.41 6.26
CA PRO A 125 -2.68 6.94 5.24
C PRO A 125 -1.47 6.25 5.90
N PRO A 126 -1.09 5.01 5.53
CA PRO A 126 -1.41 4.28 4.29
C PRO A 126 -2.71 3.45 4.26
N GLY A 127 -3.44 3.29 5.35
CA GLY A 127 -4.81 2.73 5.44
C GLY A 127 -5.11 1.48 4.61
N GLY A 128 -5.68 1.68 3.42
CA GLY A 128 -6.05 0.61 2.48
C GLY A 128 -4.96 0.19 1.51
N MET A 129 -3.78 0.84 1.50
CA MET A 129 -2.72 0.58 0.54
C MET A 129 -2.21 -0.86 0.61
N PHE A 130 -1.94 -1.37 1.81
CA PHE A 130 -1.42 -2.74 1.97
C PHE A 130 -2.46 -3.80 1.62
N ILE A 131 -3.73 -3.52 1.91
CA ILE A 131 -4.86 -4.38 1.53
C ILE A 131 -4.99 -4.45 0.01
N MET A 132 -4.95 -3.29 -0.65
CA MET A 132 -4.95 -3.23 -2.11
C MET A 132 -3.70 -3.87 -2.72
N MET A 133 -2.53 -3.69 -2.09
CA MET A 133 -1.29 -4.30 -2.57
C MET A 133 -1.37 -5.82 -2.49
N ALA A 134 -1.84 -6.38 -1.37
CA ALA A 134 -1.98 -7.83 -1.22
C ALA A 134 -2.99 -8.43 -2.20
N SER A 135 -4.13 -7.77 -2.43
CA SER A 135 -5.11 -8.26 -3.41
C SER A 135 -4.58 -8.24 -4.84
N VAL A 136 -3.94 -7.15 -5.25
CA VAL A 136 -3.39 -7.07 -6.62
C VAL A 136 -2.23 -8.05 -6.78
N LEU A 137 -1.33 -8.18 -5.81
CA LEU A 137 -0.26 -9.20 -5.86
C LEU A 137 -0.82 -10.61 -6.02
N ALA A 138 -1.91 -10.93 -5.31
CA ALA A 138 -2.56 -12.23 -5.40
C ALA A 138 -3.12 -12.52 -6.81
N ILE A 139 -3.66 -11.51 -7.52
CA ILE A 139 -4.18 -11.67 -8.89
C ILE A 139 -3.09 -12.15 -9.87
N PHE A 140 -1.83 -11.75 -9.64
CA PHE A 140 -0.68 -12.06 -10.48
C PHE A 140 0.22 -13.17 -9.91
N MET A 141 -0.18 -13.81 -8.81
CA MET A 141 0.58 -14.90 -8.22
C MET A 141 0.16 -16.25 -8.85
N PRO A 142 1.07 -16.99 -9.49
CA PRO A 142 0.75 -18.25 -10.18
C PRO A 142 0.50 -19.39 -9.19
N VAL A 143 -0.65 -19.38 -8.52
CA VAL A 143 -1.03 -20.35 -7.48
C VAL A 143 -2.22 -21.18 -7.94
N GLN A 144 -2.05 -22.50 -7.95
CA GLN A 144 -3.13 -23.45 -8.24
C GLN A 144 -4.11 -23.58 -7.07
N TRP A 145 -5.32 -24.10 -7.34
CA TRP A 145 -6.36 -24.33 -6.34
C TRP A 145 -5.90 -25.16 -5.12
N SER A 146 -5.02 -26.13 -5.33
CA SER A 146 -4.46 -26.99 -4.28
C SER A 146 -3.61 -26.22 -3.27
N GLU A 147 -2.82 -25.25 -3.75
CA GLU A 147 -1.93 -24.45 -2.91
C GLU A 147 -2.61 -23.21 -2.34
N MET A 148 -3.74 -22.78 -2.92
CA MET A 148 -4.45 -21.55 -2.56
C MET A 148 -4.73 -21.49 -1.05
N LEU A 149 -5.25 -22.56 -0.46
CA LEU A 149 -5.56 -22.61 0.98
C LEU A 149 -4.30 -22.44 1.83
N SER A 150 -3.18 -23.03 1.42
CA SER A 150 -1.91 -22.90 2.15
C SER A 150 -1.40 -21.46 2.15
N LYS A 151 -1.45 -20.77 0.99
CA LYS A 151 -1.01 -19.37 0.86
C LYS A 151 -1.91 -18.42 1.66
N ILE A 152 -3.22 -18.63 1.61
CA ILE A 152 -4.19 -17.92 2.45
C ILE A 152 -3.88 -18.14 3.93
N GLY A 153 -3.62 -19.37 4.32
CA GLY A 153 -3.23 -19.74 5.70
C GLY A 153 -1.97 -19.02 6.18
N ILE A 154 -0.96 -18.88 5.32
CA ILE A 154 0.28 -18.16 5.65
C ILE A 154 0.02 -16.66 5.89
N VAL A 155 -0.75 -16.01 5.00
CA VAL A 155 -1.12 -14.59 5.18
C VAL A 155 -2.00 -14.42 6.43
N ALA A 156 -2.93 -15.33 6.69
CA ALA A 156 -3.75 -15.33 7.89
C ALA A 156 -2.93 -15.51 9.17
N ALA A 157 -1.94 -16.40 9.16
CA ALA A 157 -1.02 -16.58 10.28
C ALA A 157 -0.22 -15.30 10.57
N GLY A 158 0.29 -14.63 9.53
CA GLY A 158 0.95 -13.33 9.67
C GLY A 158 0.03 -12.24 10.25
N ALA A 159 -1.24 -12.22 9.83
CA ALA A 159 -2.25 -11.30 10.37
C ALA A 159 -2.57 -11.59 11.84
N ILE A 160 -2.77 -12.86 12.22
CA ILE A 160 -2.99 -13.27 13.61
C ILE A 160 -1.77 -12.92 14.47
N TYR A 161 -0.57 -13.18 13.97
CA TYR A 161 0.67 -12.81 14.66
C TYR A 161 0.74 -11.30 14.93
N ALA A 162 0.52 -10.47 13.93
CA ALA A 162 0.52 -9.01 14.10
C ALA A 162 -0.59 -8.53 15.05
N TRP A 163 -1.76 -9.18 15.05
CA TRP A 163 -2.83 -8.90 15.98
C TRP A 163 -2.43 -9.21 17.43
N VAL A 164 -1.79 -10.35 17.68
CA VAL A 164 -1.25 -10.72 18.99
C VAL A 164 -0.15 -9.76 19.44
N VAL A 165 0.81 -9.42 18.56
CA VAL A 165 1.85 -8.43 18.88
C VAL A 165 1.25 -7.05 19.17
N SER A 166 0.19 -6.66 18.47
CA SER A 166 -0.56 -5.44 18.75
C SER A 166 -1.20 -5.44 20.13
N LEU A 167 -1.69 -6.58 20.61
CA LEU A 167 -2.21 -6.70 21.97
C LEU A 167 -1.11 -6.41 23.00
N PHE A 168 0.05 -7.07 22.88
CA PHE A 168 1.19 -6.82 23.77
C PHE A 168 1.67 -5.36 23.70
N TYR A 169 1.78 -4.80 22.50
CA TYR A 169 2.14 -3.40 22.28
C TYR A 169 1.18 -2.43 23.00
N ASN A 170 -0.14 -2.67 22.91
CA ASN A 170 -1.12 -1.82 23.57
C ASN A 170 -1.09 -1.96 25.09
N LEU A 171 -0.88 -3.17 25.61
CA LEU A 171 -0.88 -3.42 27.06
C LEU A 171 0.41 -2.92 27.72
N TRP A 172 1.56 -3.04 27.08
CA TRP A 172 2.85 -2.78 27.73
C TRP A 172 3.45 -1.43 27.39
N ILE A 173 3.36 -1.00 26.12
CA ILE A 173 4.04 0.21 25.63
C ILE A 173 3.12 1.42 25.68
N VAL A 174 1.93 1.34 25.06
CA VAL A 174 1.05 2.52 24.92
C VAL A 174 0.15 2.73 26.13
N ARG A 175 -0.43 1.66 26.68
CA ARG A 175 -1.40 1.70 27.81
C ARG A 175 -2.50 2.75 27.58
N PRO A 176 -3.31 2.61 26.50
CA PRO A 176 -4.33 3.59 26.18
C PRO A 176 -5.40 3.67 27.28
N PRO A 177 -6.08 4.83 27.43
CA PRO A 177 -7.11 5.02 28.45
C PRO A 177 -8.23 3.98 28.30
N ALA A 178 -8.86 3.63 29.43
CA ALA A 178 -9.92 2.64 29.47
C ALA A 178 -11.22 3.12 28.80
N GLU A 179 -11.43 4.43 28.79
CA GLU A 179 -12.62 5.08 28.25
C GLU A 179 -12.76 4.83 26.75
N ARG A 180 -14.00 4.56 26.34
CA ARG A 180 -14.34 4.43 24.93
C ARG A 180 -14.34 5.82 24.31
N VAL A 181 -13.54 5.99 23.27
CA VAL A 181 -13.58 7.18 22.43
C VAL A 181 -14.46 6.84 21.22
N ASP A 182 -15.41 7.70 20.87
CA ASP A 182 -16.13 7.55 19.61
C ASP A 182 -15.12 7.73 18.46
N PRO A 183 -14.88 6.69 17.66
CA PRO A 183 -13.94 6.79 16.53
C PRO A 183 -14.45 7.73 15.42
N GLY A 184 -15.72 8.14 15.47
CA GLY A 184 -16.35 8.94 14.43
C GLY A 184 -16.50 8.17 13.13
N TYR A 185 -16.60 6.83 13.19
CA TYR A 185 -16.98 6.04 12.03
C TYR A 185 -18.37 6.48 11.58
N GLY A 186 -18.52 6.73 10.30
CA GLY A 186 -19.80 7.24 9.82
C GLY A 186 -19.78 7.53 8.35
N TYR A 187 -20.92 7.28 7.73
CA TYR A 187 -21.17 7.68 6.36
C TYR A 187 -21.15 9.21 6.27
N GLN A 188 -20.42 9.72 5.28
CA GLN A 188 -20.40 11.13 4.92
C GLN A 188 -20.92 11.25 3.50
N LEU A 189 -21.74 12.25 3.24
CA LEU A 189 -22.27 12.46 1.89
C LEU A 189 -21.13 12.69 0.89
N GLY A 190 -21.13 11.92 -0.20
CA GLY A 190 -20.07 11.93 -1.20
C GLY A 190 -19.06 10.81 -1.02
N MET A 191 -19.14 10.04 0.08
CA MET A 191 -18.22 8.93 0.33
C MET A 191 -18.35 7.85 -0.76
N VAL A 192 -19.57 7.51 -1.17
CA VAL A 192 -19.77 6.49 -2.21
C VAL A 192 -19.33 7.03 -3.57
N THR A 193 -19.71 8.28 -3.88
CA THR A 193 -19.27 8.97 -5.12
C THR A 193 -17.75 8.99 -5.24
N GLU A 194 -17.04 9.44 -4.19
CA GLU A 194 -15.58 9.53 -4.22
C GLU A 194 -14.92 8.14 -4.24
N SER A 195 -15.52 7.16 -3.58
CA SER A 195 -15.04 5.77 -3.62
C SER A 195 -15.15 5.18 -5.02
N LEU A 196 -16.28 5.42 -5.69
CA LEU A 196 -16.52 4.98 -7.07
C LEU A 196 -15.51 5.59 -8.04
N ILE A 197 -15.25 6.89 -7.92
CA ILE A 197 -14.27 7.57 -8.78
C ILE A 197 -12.87 6.99 -8.53
N VAL A 198 -12.43 6.89 -7.27
CA VAL A 198 -11.10 6.33 -6.96
C VAL A 198 -10.98 4.89 -7.47
N SER A 199 -11.96 4.03 -7.19
CA SER A 199 -11.90 2.63 -7.64
C SER A 199 -11.93 2.51 -9.16
N ALA A 200 -12.69 3.34 -9.87
CA ALA A 200 -12.73 3.34 -11.32
C ALA A 200 -11.36 3.67 -11.94
N PHE A 201 -10.67 4.69 -11.41
CA PHE A 201 -9.32 5.04 -11.89
C PHE A 201 -8.26 4.02 -11.49
N VAL A 202 -8.39 3.39 -10.32
CA VAL A 202 -7.52 2.28 -9.91
C VAL A 202 -7.69 1.08 -10.86
N VAL A 203 -8.93 0.70 -11.18
CA VAL A 203 -9.22 -0.36 -12.16
C VAL A 203 -8.69 0.01 -13.53
N LEU A 204 -9.03 1.20 -14.04
CA LEU A 204 -8.53 1.71 -15.32
C LEU A 204 -7.01 1.64 -15.40
N SER A 205 -6.32 1.97 -14.31
CA SER A 205 -4.86 1.93 -14.29
C SER A 205 -4.30 0.52 -14.45
N LEU A 206 -4.97 -0.50 -13.90
CA LEU A 206 -4.58 -1.89 -14.14
C LEU A 206 -4.89 -2.31 -15.58
N GLU A 207 -6.07 -1.98 -16.10
CA GLU A 207 -6.47 -2.30 -17.47
C GLU A 207 -5.51 -1.69 -18.51
N VAL A 208 -5.12 -0.43 -18.32
CA VAL A 208 -4.14 0.24 -19.19
C VAL A 208 -2.78 -0.46 -19.11
N ALA A 209 -2.35 -0.87 -17.91
CA ALA A 209 -1.09 -1.60 -17.75
C ALA A 209 -1.10 -2.97 -18.44
N LEU A 210 -2.24 -3.67 -18.37
CA LEU A 210 -2.45 -4.94 -19.08
C LEU A 210 -2.49 -4.74 -20.59
N TRP A 211 -3.16 -3.69 -21.07
CA TRP A 211 -3.23 -3.36 -22.50
C TRP A 211 -1.86 -2.98 -23.09
N LEU A 212 -0.96 -2.44 -22.27
CA LEU A 212 0.42 -2.13 -22.65
C LEU A 212 1.38 -3.34 -22.50
N ASP A 213 0.86 -4.53 -22.16
CA ASP A 213 1.64 -5.75 -21.92
C ASP A 213 2.79 -5.54 -20.91
N MET A 214 2.55 -4.74 -19.85
CA MET A 214 3.57 -4.47 -18.85
C MET A 214 3.95 -5.75 -18.07
N PRO A 215 5.25 -6.02 -17.82
CA PRO A 215 5.67 -7.26 -17.16
C PRO A 215 5.13 -7.45 -15.73
N TYR A 216 4.98 -6.35 -14.97
CA TYR A 216 4.64 -6.37 -13.55
C TYR A 216 3.54 -5.35 -13.21
N PRO A 217 2.33 -5.49 -13.79
CA PRO A 217 1.32 -4.43 -13.81
C PRO A 217 0.69 -4.14 -12.43
N TYR A 218 0.94 -4.98 -11.43
CA TYR A 218 0.34 -4.90 -10.09
C TYR A 218 0.66 -3.62 -9.32
N TRP A 219 1.73 -2.94 -9.70
CA TRP A 219 2.16 -1.71 -9.03
C TRP A 219 1.51 -0.44 -9.56
N VAL A 220 0.96 -0.48 -10.77
CA VAL A 220 0.23 0.63 -11.38
C VAL A 220 -1.01 1.01 -10.57
N PRO A 221 -1.93 0.08 -10.21
CA PRO A 221 -3.10 0.41 -9.39
C PRO A 221 -2.76 0.84 -7.96
N VAL A 222 -1.74 0.24 -7.35
CA VAL A 222 -1.24 0.68 -6.03
C VAL A 222 -0.68 2.10 -6.11
N SER A 223 -0.02 2.44 -7.22
CA SER A 223 0.48 3.79 -7.47
C SER A 223 -0.65 4.79 -7.64
N CYS A 224 -1.63 4.43 -8.45
CA CYS A 224 -2.83 5.22 -8.68
C CYS A 224 -3.56 5.52 -7.36
N TYR A 225 -3.87 4.48 -6.58
CA TYR A 225 -4.60 4.61 -5.32
C TYR A 225 -3.95 5.57 -4.35
N VAL A 226 -2.65 5.41 -4.09
CA VAL A 226 -1.94 6.23 -3.10
C VAL A 226 -1.92 7.71 -3.46
N ILE A 227 -1.81 8.06 -4.75
CA ILE A 227 -1.85 9.46 -5.18
C ILE A 227 -3.27 10.01 -5.03
N MET A 228 -4.29 9.24 -5.41
CA MET A 228 -5.70 9.63 -5.27
C MET A 228 -6.19 9.76 -3.83
N GLN A 229 -5.42 9.28 -2.83
CA GLN A 229 -5.69 9.57 -1.41
C GLN A 229 -5.41 11.03 -1.01
N GLY A 230 -4.87 11.88 -1.89
CA GLY A 230 -4.70 13.31 -1.62
C GLY A 230 -6.04 14.05 -1.61
N MET A 231 -6.33 14.85 -0.58
CA MET A 231 -7.62 15.57 -0.49
C MET A 231 -7.78 16.73 -1.49
N GLN A 232 -6.68 17.18 -2.10
CA GLN A 232 -6.64 18.33 -3.01
C GLN A 232 -5.71 18.04 -4.18
N LEU A 233 -6.01 18.58 -5.37
CA LEU A 233 -5.14 18.48 -6.56
C LEU A 233 -3.69 18.89 -6.28
N ARG A 234 -3.46 20.02 -5.59
CA ARG A 234 -2.09 20.46 -5.24
C ARG A 234 -1.37 19.44 -4.36
N THR A 235 -2.09 18.81 -3.43
CA THR A 235 -1.51 17.75 -2.58
C THR A 235 -1.21 16.50 -3.39
N MET A 236 -2.07 16.11 -4.33
CA MET A 236 -1.81 15.00 -5.25
C MET A 236 -0.59 15.28 -6.12
N TRP A 237 -0.48 16.49 -6.69
CA TRP A 237 0.64 16.95 -7.51
C TRP A 237 1.98 16.86 -6.77
N ILE A 238 2.07 17.42 -5.57
CA ILE A 238 3.31 17.35 -4.78
C ILE A 238 3.63 15.90 -4.41
N LYS A 239 2.61 15.11 -4.03
CA LYS A 239 2.79 13.71 -3.63
C LYS A 239 3.27 12.84 -4.78
N GLN A 240 2.81 13.07 -6.01
CA GLN A 240 3.31 12.32 -7.16
C GLN A 240 4.75 12.68 -7.50
N LEU A 241 5.17 13.95 -7.37
CA LEU A 241 6.55 14.35 -7.62
C LEU A 241 7.49 13.67 -6.63
N HIS A 242 7.12 13.69 -5.34
CA HIS A 242 7.83 12.92 -4.32
C HIS A 242 7.91 11.43 -4.65
N ARG A 243 6.83 10.85 -5.19
CA ARG A 243 6.79 9.44 -5.52
C ARG A 243 7.67 9.11 -6.73
N ILE A 244 7.56 9.86 -7.82
CA ILE A 244 8.34 9.66 -9.04
C ILE A 244 9.84 9.85 -8.75
N LEU A 245 10.21 10.95 -8.08
CA LEU A 245 11.61 11.21 -7.72
C LEU A 245 12.15 10.17 -6.73
N GLY A 246 11.37 9.84 -5.69
CA GLY A 246 11.74 8.84 -4.71
C GLY A 246 11.90 7.45 -5.33
N THR A 247 11.01 7.07 -6.24
CA THR A 247 11.09 5.79 -6.95
C THR A 247 12.26 5.76 -7.92
N GLY A 248 12.54 6.85 -8.64
CA GLY A 248 13.72 6.95 -9.50
C GLY A 248 15.02 6.67 -8.73
N ILE A 249 15.22 7.32 -7.58
CA ILE A 249 16.40 7.07 -6.73
C ILE A 249 16.33 5.66 -6.11
N GLY A 250 15.16 5.24 -5.62
CA GLY A 250 14.98 3.95 -4.96
C GLY A 250 15.21 2.74 -5.89
N VAL A 251 14.97 2.90 -7.19
CA VAL A 251 15.30 1.95 -8.25
C VAL A 251 16.81 1.70 -8.30
N PHE A 252 17.64 2.74 -8.25
CA PHE A 252 19.10 2.59 -8.17
C PHE A 252 19.54 1.94 -6.86
N VAL A 253 18.91 2.28 -5.73
CA VAL A 253 19.18 1.62 -4.45
C VAL A 253 18.81 0.13 -4.50
N ALA A 254 17.68 -0.22 -5.13
CA ALA A 254 17.26 -1.60 -5.29
C ALA A 254 18.26 -2.40 -6.13
N TRP A 255 18.67 -1.86 -7.27
CA TRP A 255 19.69 -2.44 -8.13
C TRP A 255 20.99 -2.70 -7.37
N PHE A 256 21.48 -1.70 -6.62
CA PHE A 256 22.68 -1.84 -5.80
C PHE A 256 22.53 -2.95 -4.77
N LEU A 257 21.43 -2.98 -4.02
CA LEU A 257 21.24 -3.99 -2.97
C LEU A 257 21.02 -5.40 -3.52
N LEU A 258 20.41 -5.55 -4.69
CA LEU A 258 20.26 -6.84 -5.39
C LEU A 258 21.59 -7.33 -5.97
N SER A 259 22.53 -6.43 -6.27
CA SER A 259 23.88 -6.81 -6.71
C SER A 259 24.74 -7.43 -5.59
N LEU A 260 24.31 -7.29 -4.33
CA LEU A 260 25.01 -7.89 -3.19
C LEU A 260 24.61 -9.36 -3.03
N PRO A 261 25.58 -10.28 -2.77
CA PRO A 261 25.30 -11.68 -2.50
C PRO A 261 24.75 -11.85 -1.07
N LEU A 262 23.49 -11.47 -0.86
CA LEU A 262 22.83 -11.54 0.43
C LEU A 262 22.36 -12.97 0.72
N SER A 263 22.67 -13.49 1.90
CA SER A 263 22.01 -14.70 2.43
C SER A 263 20.56 -14.38 2.83
N ASP A 264 19.74 -15.41 3.08
CA ASP A 264 18.34 -15.23 3.51
C ASP A 264 18.21 -14.37 4.79
N ILE A 265 19.15 -14.53 5.72
CA ILE A 265 19.25 -13.67 6.92
C ILE A 265 19.65 -12.25 6.52
N GLY A 266 20.59 -12.08 5.58
CA GLY A 266 20.98 -10.78 5.04
C GLY A 266 19.79 -10.03 4.41
N VAL A 267 18.92 -10.74 3.69
CA VAL A 267 17.68 -10.19 3.12
C VAL A 267 16.72 -9.75 4.23
N ALA A 268 16.52 -10.57 5.26
CA ALA A 268 15.68 -10.22 6.40
C ALA A 268 16.18 -8.95 7.13
N ILE A 269 17.50 -8.84 7.34
CA ILE A 269 18.14 -7.64 7.91
C ILE A 269 17.94 -6.43 7.01
N ALA A 270 18.15 -6.57 5.70
CA ALA A 270 17.98 -5.47 4.74
C ALA A 270 16.53 -4.94 4.77
N ILE A 271 15.54 -5.84 4.71
CA ILE A 271 14.12 -5.49 4.80
C ILE A 271 13.79 -4.80 6.13
N PHE A 272 14.31 -5.31 7.25
CA PHE A 272 14.14 -4.68 8.56
C PHE A 272 14.68 -3.23 8.58
N MET A 273 15.89 -3.03 8.09
CA MET A 273 16.53 -1.71 8.04
C MET A 273 15.76 -0.73 7.15
N MET A 274 15.25 -1.19 6.00
CA MET A 274 14.38 -0.40 5.13
C MET A 274 13.09 0.00 5.85
N PHE A 275 12.41 -0.94 6.54
CA PHE A 275 11.20 -0.62 7.30
C PHE A 275 11.44 0.40 8.40
N VAL A 276 12.52 0.24 9.19
CA VAL A 276 12.90 1.19 10.24
C VAL A 276 13.13 2.58 9.64
N TRP A 277 13.83 2.67 8.51
CA TRP A 277 14.05 3.93 7.79
C TRP A 277 12.74 4.57 7.33
N ILE A 278 11.89 3.78 6.65
CA ILE A 278 10.60 4.23 6.12
C ILE A 278 9.74 4.79 7.24
N GLU A 279 9.55 4.04 8.32
CA GLU A 279 8.70 4.48 9.44
C GLU A 279 9.26 5.71 10.17
N SER A 280 10.58 5.86 10.22
CA SER A 280 11.24 7.02 10.84
C SER A 280 11.02 8.32 10.06
N ILE A 281 10.89 8.22 8.72
CA ILE A 281 10.93 9.38 7.82
C ILE A 281 9.60 9.64 7.10
N ILE A 282 8.72 8.65 6.91
CA ILE A 282 7.49 8.79 6.08
C ILE A 282 6.56 9.91 6.54
N THR A 283 6.53 10.20 7.85
CA THR A 283 5.74 11.31 8.41
C THR A 283 6.42 12.68 8.26
N ARG A 284 7.74 12.70 8.03
CA ARG A 284 8.58 13.90 7.92
C ARG A 284 8.81 14.31 6.47
N HIS A 285 9.13 13.35 5.60
CA HIS A 285 9.48 13.58 4.20
C HIS A 285 9.08 12.37 3.33
N TYR A 286 8.05 12.53 2.52
CA TYR A 286 7.50 11.42 1.75
C TYR A 286 8.47 10.91 0.67
N ALA A 287 9.14 11.79 -0.10
CA ALA A 287 10.08 11.34 -1.14
C ALA A 287 11.21 10.46 -0.58
N LEU A 288 11.88 10.89 0.50
CA LEU A 288 12.93 10.12 1.18
C LEU A 288 12.44 8.77 1.73
N ALA A 289 11.18 8.68 2.14
CA ALA A 289 10.60 7.39 2.49
C ALA A 289 10.40 6.51 1.24
N VAL A 290 9.91 7.08 0.14
CA VAL A 290 9.71 6.36 -1.13
C VAL A 290 11.02 5.80 -1.70
N VAL A 291 12.15 6.47 -1.47
CA VAL A 291 13.49 5.95 -1.80
C VAL A 291 13.73 4.56 -1.20
N MET A 292 13.24 4.28 0.01
CA MET A 292 13.37 2.97 0.65
C MET A 292 12.14 2.07 0.47
N VAL A 293 10.94 2.63 0.24
CA VAL A 293 9.76 1.82 -0.11
C VAL A 293 9.98 1.07 -1.43
N THR A 294 10.64 1.70 -2.39
CA THR A 294 10.89 1.11 -3.71
C THR A 294 11.74 -0.18 -3.63
N PRO A 295 12.97 -0.17 -3.08
CA PRO A 295 13.77 -1.38 -2.90
C PRO A 295 13.08 -2.39 -1.99
N LEU A 296 12.42 -1.96 -0.90
CA LEU A 296 11.66 -2.86 -0.02
C LEU A 296 10.65 -3.69 -0.82
N THR A 297 9.86 -3.03 -1.67
CA THR A 297 8.82 -3.71 -2.44
C THR A 297 9.36 -4.60 -3.54
N ILE A 298 10.50 -4.23 -4.15
CA ILE A 298 11.20 -5.08 -5.12
C ILE A 298 11.74 -6.32 -4.40
N PHE A 299 12.35 -6.15 -3.22
CA PHE A 299 12.87 -7.26 -2.42
C PHE A 299 11.77 -8.26 -2.03
N ILE A 300 10.62 -7.76 -1.56
CA ILE A 300 9.46 -8.61 -1.23
C ILE A 300 8.97 -9.38 -2.46
N ALA A 301 8.89 -8.73 -3.62
CA ALA A 301 8.42 -9.38 -4.84
C ALA A 301 9.41 -10.44 -5.36
N GLU A 302 10.71 -10.13 -5.32
CA GLU A 302 11.74 -10.97 -5.92
C GLU A 302 12.12 -12.14 -5.01
N TYR A 303 12.51 -11.87 -3.76
CA TYR A 303 12.81 -12.93 -2.80
C TYR A 303 11.56 -13.72 -2.39
N GLY A 304 10.37 -13.15 -2.55
CA GLY A 304 9.10 -13.86 -2.39
C GLY A 304 8.85 -14.96 -3.43
N ARG A 305 9.54 -14.92 -4.58
CA ARG A 305 9.47 -15.98 -5.62
C ARG A 305 10.47 -17.12 -5.37
N GLY A 306 11.47 -16.92 -4.51
CA GLY A 306 12.46 -17.93 -4.14
C GLY A 306 13.89 -17.58 -4.58
N HIS A 307 14.86 -17.90 -3.71
CA HIS A 307 16.29 -17.60 -3.89
C HIS A 307 16.90 -18.28 -5.13
N SER A 308 16.38 -19.44 -5.54
CA SER A 308 16.84 -20.19 -6.71
C SER A 308 16.47 -19.55 -8.06
N ALA A 309 15.47 -18.67 -8.10
CA ALA A 309 15.11 -17.93 -9.31
C ALA A 309 16.10 -16.80 -9.62
N LEU A 310 16.78 -16.29 -8.58
CA LEU A 310 17.75 -15.19 -8.66
C LEU A 310 19.11 -15.62 -9.24
N SER A 311 19.50 -16.88 -9.11
CA SER A 311 20.83 -17.37 -9.51
C SER A 311 20.98 -17.67 -11.01
N ALA A 312 19.89 -17.72 -11.77
CA ALA A 312 19.90 -17.91 -13.22
C ALA A 312 19.75 -16.56 -13.96
N GLY A 313 20.85 -15.98 -14.44
CA GLY A 313 20.81 -14.77 -15.31
C GLY A 313 20.55 -13.44 -14.59
N ALA A 314 20.87 -13.39 -13.29
CA ALA A 314 20.60 -12.31 -12.33
C ALA A 314 20.74 -10.88 -12.89
N ALA A 315 21.85 -10.56 -13.54
CA ALA A 315 22.18 -9.18 -13.92
C ALA A 315 21.21 -8.55 -14.95
N ALA A 316 20.81 -9.30 -15.99
CA ALA A 316 19.87 -8.79 -17.00
C ALA A 316 18.41 -8.81 -16.53
N ALA A 317 18.07 -9.74 -15.62
CA ALA A 317 16.74 -9.80 -15.01
C ALA A 317 16.50 -8.61 -14.06
N TYR A 318 17.53 -8.14 -13.35
CA TYR A 318 17.42 -6.98 -12.47
C TYR A 318 17.05 -5.69 -13.23
N ASP A 319 17.67 -5.44 -14.38
CA ASP A 319 17.39 -4.22 -15.16
C ASP A 319 15.93 -4.15 -15.63
N GLY A 320 15.35 -5.28 -16.06
CA GLY A 320 13.95 -5.35 -16.48
C GLY A 320 12.96 -5.09 -15.34
N ILE A 321 13.20 -5.67 -14.16
CA ILE A 321 12.33 -5.50 -12.98
C ILE A 321 12.43 -4.06 -12.45
N VAL A 322 13.64 -3.52 -12.42
CA VAL A 322 13.94 -2.19 -11.89
C VAL A 322 13.36 -1.10 -12.80
N GLN A 323 13.47 -1.24 -14.13
CA GLN A 323 12.82 -0.34 -15.09
C GLN A 323 11.30 -0.46 -15.05
N ALA A 324 10.76 -1.69 -14.97
CA ALA A 324 9.31 -1.90 -14.84
C ALA A 324 8.74 -1.15 -13.64
N ARG A 325 9.42 -1.18 -12.48
CA ARG A 325 8.97 -0.48 -11.27
C ARG A 325 8.81 1.03 -11.45
N PHE A 326 9.74 1.65 -12.18
CA PHE A 326 9.68 3.09 -12.47
C PHE A 326 8.51 3.40 -13.41
N LEU A 327 8.36 2.62 -14.48
CA LEU A 327 7.27 2.78 -15.45
C LEU A 327 5.90 2.55 -14.80
N ASP A 328 5.77 1.54 -13.95
CA ASP A 328 4.53 1.26 -13.21
C ASP A 328 4.10 2.45 -12.36
N THR A 329 5.08 3.07 -11.70
CA THR A 329 4.87 4.23 -10.84
C THR A 329 4.50 5.45 -11.66
N LEU A 330 5.17 5.67 -12.79
CA LEU A 330 4.89 6.77 -13.70
C LEU A 330 3.46 6.68 -14.24
N LEU A 331 3.09 5.52 -14.79
CA LEU A 331 1.76 5.28 -15.34
C LEU A 331 0.67 5.46 -14.27
N GLY A 332 0.85 4.86 -13.09
CA GLY A 332 -0.11 5.00 -12.00
C GLY A 332 -0.26 6.44 -11.50
N CYS A 333 0.83 7.23 -11.46
CA CYS A 333 0.77 8.64 -11.10
C CYS A 333 0.02 9.48 -12.15
N LEU A 334 0.27 9.23 -13.44
CA LEU A 334 -0.42 9.91 -14.54
C LEU A 334 -1.94 9.66 -14.48
N ILE A 335 -2.36 8.40 -14.34
CA ILE A 335 -3.77 8.03 -14.26
C ILE A 335 -4.43 8.60 -12.99
N ALA A 336 -3.70 8.63 -11.87
CA ALA A 336 -4.20 9.26 -10.66
C ALA A 336 -4.42 10.76 -10.77
N LEU A 337 -3.58 11.50 -11.50
CA LEU A 337 -3.81 12.93 -11.73
C LEU A 337 -5.06 13.17 -12.57
N LEU A 338 -5.24 12.37 -13.63
CA LEU A 338 -6.47 12.43 -14.43
C LEU A 338 -7.69 12.16 -13.55
N GLY A 339 -7.61 11.15 -12.68
CA GLY A 339 -8.63 10.85 -11.69
C GLY A 339 -8.86 11.96 -10.68
N GLY A 340 -7.80 12.64 -10.23
CA GLY A 340 -7.88 13.81 -9.37
C GLY A 340 -8.61 14.96 -10.05
N VAL A 341 -8.27 15.28 -11.30
CA VAL A 341 -8.94 16.35 -12.07
C VAL A 341 -10.42 16.05 -12.23
N VAL A 342 -10.77 14.80 -12.54
CA VAL A 342 -12.17 14.35 -12.63
C VAL A 342 -12.89 14.43 -11.29
N MET A 343 -12.26 13.99 -10.20
CA MET A 343 -12.83 14.04 -8.85
C MET A 343 -13.13 15.48 -8.39
N HIS A 344 -12.31 16.44 -8.79
CA HIS A 344 -12.51 17.85 -8.49
C HIS A 344 -13.36 18.60 -9.53
N SER A 345 -13.70 17.96 -10.66
CA SER A 345 -14.62 18.52 -11.66
C SER A 345 -16.07 18.49 -11.16
N THR A 346 -16.78 19.61 -11.31
CA THR A 346 -18.18 19.73 -10.85
C THR A 346 -19.16 18.95 -11.74
N GLY A 347 -18.80 18.67 -12.99
CA GLY A 347 -19.66 18.02 -13.98
C GLY A 347 -20.01 16.58 -13.66
N LEU A 348 -19.05 15.78 -13.18
CA LEU A 348 -19.27 14.37 -12.80
C LEU A 348 -19.65 14.21 -11.32
N ARG A 349 -19.14 15.08 -10.44
CA ARG A 349 -19.39 14.98 -9.00
C ARG A 349 -20.85 15.28 -8.63
N LYS A 350 -21.44 16.33 -9.21
CA LYS A 350 -22.84 16.73 -8.91
C LYS A 350 -23.89 15.65 -9.22
N PRO A 351 -23.92 15.03 -10.42
CA PRO A 351 -24.93 14.01 -10.72
C PRO A 351 -24.78 12.77 -9.85
N LEU A 352 -23.54 12.32 -9.60
CA LEU A 352 -23.28 11.17 -8.72
C LEU A 352 -23.70 11.44 -7.27
N MET A 353 -23.41 12.64 -6.74
CA MET A 353 -23.88 13.03 -5.41
C MET A 353 -25.41 13.14 -5.31
N THR A 354 -26.07 13.53 -6.41
CA THR A 354 -27.54 13.58 -6.49
C THR A 354 -28.15 12.17 -6.50
N LEU A 355 -27.49 11.21 -7.16
CA LEU A 355 -27.89 9.80 -7.10
C LEU A 355 -27.66 9.23 -5.70
N GLU A 356 -26.50 9.51 -5.09
CA GLU A 356 -26.16 9.07 -3.74
C GLU A 356 -27.17 9.61 -2.71
N THR A 357 -27.57 10.88 -2.79
CA THR A 357 -28.64 11.43 -1.94
C THR A 357 -29.96 10.72 -2.16
N LYS A 358 -30.35 10.41 -3.40
CA LYS A 358 -31.62 9.69 -3.66
C LYS A 358 -31.65 8.27 -3.11
N VAL A 359 -30.51 7.57 -3.08
CA VAL A 359 -30.41 6.17 -2.66
C VAL A 359 -30.20 6.04 -1.15
N PHE A 360 -29.40 6.93 -0.56
CA PHE A 360 -28.93 6.82 0.84
C PHE A 360 -29.50 7.87 1.79
N SER A 361 -30.31 8.82 1.32
CA SER A 361 -31.02 9.70 2.25
C SER A 361 -32.11 8.88 2.95
N PRO A 362 -32.22 8.92 4.30
CA PRO A 362 -33.39 8.39 4.97
C PRO A 362 -34.60 9.14 4.40
N LYS A 363 -35.61 8.40 3.92
CA LYS A 363 -36.94 8.97 3.75
C LYS A 363 -37.32 9.51 5.13
N GLN A 364 -37.41 10.84 5.24
CA GLN A 364 -37.98 11.49 6.41
C GLN A 364 -39.43 11.04 6.58
#